data_AF-A0A950AAA7-F1
#
_entry.id   AF-A0A950AAA7-F1
#
_cell.length_a   1.000
_cell.length_b   1.000
_cell.length_c   1.000
_cell.angle_alpha   90.00
_cell.angle_beta   90.00
_cell.angle_gamma   90.00
#
_symmetry.space_group_name_H-M   'P 1'
#
loop_
_entity.id
_entity.type
_entity.pdbx_description
1 polymer ?
#
loop_
_entity_poly.entity_id
_entity_poly.type
_entity_poly.pdbx_seq_one_letter_code
_entity_poly.pdbx_strand_id
1 'polypeptide(L)'
;MVIRRVRPRLRGVAVGVVAAVAVWVLVAVGGHVDIVMKAAGIPSNATGLGGFVNGAHALVTPALVMVAAIAPLALIVGAVILLFGGRRGMQIVGTSIGVLLLLGSVTALID
;
A
#
# COMPACT_ATOMS: atom_id res chain seq x y z
N MET A 1 21.75 26.96 24.52
CA MET A 1 20.98 25.69 24.47
C MET A 1 19.96 25.68 23.31
N VAL A 2 20.36 26.05 22.08
CA VAL A 2 19.42 26.30 20.94
C VAL A 2 19.67 25.37 19.73
N ILE A 3 20.84 24.74 19.62
CA ILE A 3 21.28 23.99 18.43
C ILE A 3 20.58 22.61 18.27
N ARG A 4 19.92 22.08 19.31
CA ARG A 4 19.34 20.72 19.26
C ARG A 4 17.97 20.62 18.57
N ARG A 5 17.25 21.72 18.30
CA ARG A 5 15.88 21.68 17.73
C ARG A 5 15.80 21.66 16.20
N VAL A 6 16.91 21.85 15.48
CA VAL A 6 16.89 21.95 14.00
C VAL A 6 17.00 20.58 13.31
N ARG A 7 17.62 19.59 13.97
CA ARG A 7 17.80 18.22 13.44
C ARG A 7 16.51 17.43 13.12
N PRO A 8 15.41 17.48 13.92
CA PRO A 8 14.21 16.70 13.61
C PRO A 8 13.49 17.19 12.36
N ARG A 9 13.56 18.49 12.02
CA ARG A 9 12.94 19.04 10.82
C ARG A 9 13.65 18.57 9.54
N LEU A 10 14.98 18.54 9.54
CA LEU A 10 15.78 18.01 8.43
C LEU A 10 15.52 16.51 8.20
N ARG A 11 15.31 15.73 9.27
CA ARG A 11 14.92 14.31 9.15
C ARG A 11 13.53 14.14 8.56
N GLY A 12 12.55 14.97 8.94
CA GLY A 12 11.21 14.94 8.35
C GLY A 12 11.20 15.26 6.85
N VAL A 13 11.99 16.25 6.43
CA VAL A 13 12.14 16.61 5.01
C VAL A 13 12.83 15.49 4.23
N ALA A 14 13.91 14.91 4.77
CA ALA A 14 14.60 13.79 4.13
C ALA A 14 13.70 12.57 3.94
N VAL A 15 12.88 12.22 4.95
CA VAL A 15 11.90 11.12 4.84
C VAL A 15 10.82 11.42 3.81
N GLY A 16 10.32 12.66 3.76
CA GLY A 16 9.34 13.09 2.77
C GLY A 16 9.87 13.00 1.34
N VAL A 17 11.11 13.41 1.10
CA VAL A 17 11.76 13.32 -0.22
C VAL A 17 11.97 11.85 -0.62
N VAL A 18 12.45 11.00 0.29
CA VAL A 18 12.64 9.57 0.01
C VAL A 18 11.31 8.88 -0.32
N ALA A 19 10.24 9.19 0.43
CA ALA A 19 8.91 8.66 0.16
C ALA A 19 8.36 9.13 -1.20
N ALA A 20 8.52 10.42 -1.53
CA ALA A 20 8.09 10.96 -2.82
C ALA A 20 8.86 10.33 -4.00
N VAL A 21 10.16 10.14 -3.85
CA VAL A 21 10.99 9.45 -4.85
C VAL A 21 10.58 7.99 -5.00
N ALA A 22 10.32 7.28 -3.89
CA ALA A 22 9.86 5.89 -3.95
C ALA A 22 8.51 5.76 -4.66
N VAL A 23 7.56 6.66 -4.39
CA VAL A 23 6.26 6.71 -5.09
C VAL A 23 6.46 7.00 -6.58
N TRP A 24 7.33 7.94 -6.93
CA TRP A 24 7.61 8.28 -8.33
C TRP A 24 8.25 7.09 -9.08
N VAL A 25 9.19 6.38 -8.45
CA VAL A 25 9.80 5.18 -9.01
C VAL A 25 8.76 4.07 -9.22
N LEU A 26 7.86 3.85 -8.26
CA LEU A 26 6.77 2.88 -8.40
C LEU A 26 5.86 3.21 -9.59
N VAL A 27 5.51 4.48 -9.78
CA VAL A 27 4.70 4.93 -10.93
C VAL A 27 5.45 4.76 -12.26
N ALA A 28 6.74 5.11 -12.30
CA ALA A 28 7.56 4.99 -13.51
C ALA A 28 7.80 3.51 -13.91
N VAL A 29 7.94 2.62 -12.93
CA VAL A 29 8.09 1.17 -13.15
C VAL A 29 6.76 0.52 -13.54
N GLY A 30 5.63 1.01 -13.00
CA GLY A 30 4.29 0.56 -13.42
C GLY A 30 4.02 0.75 -14.92
N GLY A 31 4.63 1.74 -15.57
CA GLY A 31 4.55 1.93 -17.02
C GLY A 31 5.36 0.93 -17.86
N HIS A 32 6.23 0.11 -17.25
CA HIS A 32 7.08 -0.87 -17.94
C HIS A 32 6.57 -2.31 -17.83
N VAL A 33 5.43 -2.54 -17.18
CA VAL A 33 4.84 -3.87 -16.99
C VAL A 33 4.54 -4.52 -18.34
N ASP A 34 4.12 -3.74 -19.35
CA ASP A 34 3.90 -4.21 -20.72
C ASP A 34 5.14 -4.81 -21.39
N ILE A 35 6.33 -4.30 -21.04
CA ILE A 35 7.61 -4.77 -21.60
C ILE A 35 7.99 -6.11 -20.96
N VAL A 36 7.72 -6.28 -19.66
CA VAL A 36 7.91 -7.55 -18.95
C VAL A 36 6.90 -8.59 -19.42
N MET A 37 5.66 -8.19 -19.71
CA MET A 37 4.61 -9.08 -20.24
C MET A 37 4.96 -9.59 -21.64
N LYS A 38 5.51 -8.71 -22.50
CA LYS A 38 6.06 -9.08 -23.82
C LYS A 38 7.29 -9.97 -23.73
N ALA A 39 8.20 -9.70 -22.77
CA ALA A 39 9.41 -10.49 -22.58
C ALA A 39 9.13 -11.88 -21.96
N ALA A 40 8.07 -12.00 -21.14
CA ALA A 40 7.65 -13.25 -20.51
C ALA A 40 6.82 -14.15 -21.45
N GLY A 41 6.52 -13.71 -22.68
CA GLY A 41 5.82 -14.53 -23.66
C GLY A 41 4.39 -14.92 -23.28
N ILE A 42 3.73 -14.13 -22.41
CA ILE A 42 2.37 -14.41 -21.93
C ILE A 42 1.39 -14.06 -23.07
N PRO A 43 0.69 -15.04 -23.69
CA PRO A 43 -0.28 -14.75 -24.72
C PRO A 43 -1.50 -14.06 -24.12
N SER A 44 -1.98 -12.98 -24.76
CA SER A 44 -3.10 -12.15 -24.31
C SER A 44 -4.46 -12.87 -24.24
N ASN A 45 -4.52 -14.16 -24.59
CA ASN A 45 -5.72 -14.98 -24.66
C ASN A 45 -5.56 -16.30 -23.88
N ALA A 46 -4.92 -16.28 -22.71
CA ALA A 46 -4.87 -17.42 -21.81
C ALA A 46 -6.25 -17.59 -21.13
N THR A 47 -7.13 -18.41 -21.71
CA THR A 47 -8.50 -18.66 -21.23
C THR A 47 -8.57 -19.12 -19.76
N GLY A 48 -7.54 -19.83 -19.28
CA GLY A 48 -7.41 -20.22 -17.87
C GLY A 48 -6.96 -19.08 -16.94
N LEU A 49 -6.18 -18.11 -17.45
CA LEU A 49 -5.77 -16.93 -16.70
C LEU A 49 -6.96 -15.97 -16.53
N GLY A 50 -7.79 -15.80 -17.56
CA GLY A 50 -9.03 -15.03 -17.46
C GLY A 50 -9.99 -15.55 -16.39
N GLY A 51 -10.11 -16.87 -16.23
CA GLY A 51 -10.90 -17.48 -15.15
C GLY A 51 -10.30 -17.25 -13.75
N PHE A 52 -8.97 -17.31 -13.63
CA PHE A 52 -8.27 -16.99 -12.39
C PHE A 52 -8.39 -15.50 -12.03
N VAL A 53 -8.22 -14.59 -12.99
CA VAL A 53 -8.36 -13.13 -12.81
C VAL A 53 -9.80 -12.79 -12.45
N ASN A 54 -10.80 -13.38 -13.12
CA ASN A 54 -12.21 -13.12 -12.81
C ASN A 54 -12.60 -13.71 -11.44
N GLY A 55 -12.07 -14.88 -11.07
CA GLY A 55 -12.22 -15.44 -9.73
C GLY A 55 -11.54 -14.60 -8.65
N ALA A 56 -10.34 -14.09 -8.92
CA ALA A 56 -9.62 -13.18 -8.03
C ALA A 56 -10.37 -11.84 -7.88
N HIS A 57 -10.88 -11.28 -8.96
CA HIS A 57 -11.70 -10.06 -8.95
C HIS A 57 -12.97 -10.27 -8.11
N ALA A 58 -13.65 -11.41 -8.27
CA ALA A 58 -14.83 -11.75 -7.48
C ALA A 58 -14.56 -11.89 -5.96
N LEU A 59 -13.33 -12.24 -5.57
CA LEU A 59 -12.93 -12.36 -4.16
C LEU A 59 -12.37 -11.06 -3.58
N VAL A 60 -11.65 -10.27 -4.39
CA VAL A 60 -10.96 -9.06 -3.96
C VAL A 60 -11.94 -7.89 -3.81
N THR A 61 -12.95 -7.77 -4.67
CA THR A 61 -13.92 -6.66 -4.60
C THR A 61 -14.72 -6.65 -3.28
N PRO A 62 -15.30 -7.77 -2.81
CA PRO A 62 -15.94 -7.81 -1.49
C PRO A 62 -14.96 -7.58 -0.33
N ALA A 63 -13.74 -8.12 -0.43
CA ALA A 63 -12.72 -7.96 0.59
C ALA A 63 -12.27 -6.49 0.72
N LEU A 64 -12.12 -5.77 -0.39
CA LEU A 64 -11.83 -4.35 -0.42
C LEU A 64 -12.92 -3.53 0.25
N VAL A 65 -14.20 -3.82 -0.03
CA VAL A 65 -15.32 -3.11 0.60
C VAL A 65 -15.32 -3.30 2.12
N MET A 66 -15.09 -4.54 2.59
CA MET A 66 -15.02 -4.84 4.02
C MET A 66 -13.82 -4.15 4.70
N VAL A 67 -12.64 -4.18 4.07
CA VAL A 67 -11.44 -3.55 4.63
C VAL A 67 -11.54 -2.03 4.57
N ALA A 68 -12.12 -1.44 3.53
CA ALA A 68 -12.37 0.00 3.44
C ALA A 68 -13.31 0.49 4.56
N ALA A 69 -14.24 -0.35 5.02
CA ALA A 69 -15.10 -0.04 6.16
C ALA A 69 -14.38 -0.16 7.51
N ILE A 70 -13.51 -1.15 7.68
CA ILE A 70 -12.86 -1.46 8.97
C ILE A 70 -11.58 -0.65 9.19
N ALA A 71 -10.80 -0.39 8.13
CA ALA A 71 -9.50 0.25 8.25
C ALA A 71 -9.55 1.67 8.87
N PRO A 72 -10.51 2.55 8.54
CA PRO A 72 -10.64 3.85 9.21
C PRO A 72 -10.85 3.71 10.71
N LEU A 73 -11.67 2.75 11.15
CA LEU A 73 -11.90 2.48 12.57
C LEU A 73 -10.63 1.97 13.26
N ALA A 74 -9.91 1.05 12.62
CA ALA A 74 -8.65 0.53 13.15
C ALA A 74 -7.57 1.62 13.27
N LEU A 75 -7.51 2.55 12.31
CA LEU A 75 -6.62 3.71 12.38
C LEU A 75 -6.98 4.67 13.51
N ILE A 76 -8.27 4.94 13.72
CA ILE A 76 -8.75 5.77 14.84
C ILE A 76 -8.36 5.12 16.18
N VAL A 77 -8.64 3.83 16.34
CA VAL A 77 -8.31 3.08 17.56
C VAL A 77 -6.79 3.06 17.80
N GLY A 78 -6.00 2.77 16.76
CA GLY A 78 -4.54 2.79 16.84
C GLY A 78 -3.98 4.17 17.20
N ALA A 79 -4.55 5.25 16.65
CA ALA A 79 -4.17 6.62 16.95
C ALA A 79 -4.50 7.01 18.39
N VAL A 80 -5.68 6.65 18.90
CA VAL A 80 -6.06 6.87 20.30
C VAL A 80 -5.09 6.15 21.23
N ILE A 81 -4.79 4.89 20.97
CA ILE A 81 -3.84 4.11 21.79
C ILE A 81 -2.44 4.75 21.78
N LEU A 82 -1.99 5.29 20.64
CA LEU A 82 -0.73 6.03 20.54
C LEU A 82 -0.73 7.31 21.37
N LEU A 83 -1.84 8.07 21.38
CA LEU A 83 -1.97 9.29 22.18
C LEU A 83 -1.85 9.01 23.68
N PHE A 84 -2.29 7.84 24.14
CA PHE A 84 -2.14 7.40 25.54
C PHE A 84 -0.82 6.63 25.81
N GLY A 85 0.15 6.65 24.89
CA GLY A 85 1.47 6.04 25.08
C GLY A 85 1.52 4.52 24.91
N GLY A 86 0.45 3.91 24.37
CA GLY A 86 0.39 2.48 24.13
C GLY A 86 1.23 2.05 22.93
N ARG A 87 2.28 1.24 23.17
CA ARG A 87 3.14 0.67 22.10
C ARG A 87 2.38 -0.16 21.06
N ARG A 88 1.23 -0.74 21.44
CA ARG A 88 0.37 -1.52 20.55
C ARG A 88 -0.33 -0.66 19.48
N GLY A 89 -0.47 0.66 19.70
CA GLY A 89 -1.11 1.53 18.73
C GLY A 89 -0.34 1.60 17.41
N MET A 90 1.00 1.57 17.46
CA MET A 90 1.83 1.54 16.25
C MET A 90 1.68 0.23 15.48
N GLN A 91 1.51 -0.90 16.17
CA GLN A 91 1.24 -2.19 15.54
C GLN A 91 -0.12 -2.17 14.83
N ILE A 92 -1.17 -1.67 15.48
CA ILE A 92 -2.52 -1.60 14.89
C ILE A 92 -2.53 -0.70 13.66
N VAL A 93 -1.92 0.49 13.74
CA VAL A 93 -1.80 1.39 12.59
C VAL A 93 -1.00 0.73 11.46
N GLY A 94 0.14 0.10 11.79
CA GLY A 94 0.99 -0.58 10.82
C GLY A 94 0.28 -1.75 10.12
N THR A 95 -0.45 -2.59 10.84
CA THR A 95 -1.19 -3.71 10.25
C THR A 95 -2.35 -3.23 9.38
N SER A 96 -3.05 -2.18 9.81
CA SER A 96 -4.16 -1.59 9.04
C SER A 96 -3.67 -1.04 7.70
N ILE A 97 -2.56 -0.29 7.72
CA ILE A 97 -1.91 0.23 6.51
C ILE A 97 -1.37 -0.93 5.65
N GLY A 98 -0.74 -1.92 6.27
CA GLY A 98 -0.21 -3.09 5.57
C GLY A 98 -1.29 -3.85 4.80
N VAL A 99 -2.44 -4.10 5.41
CA VAL A 99 -3.57 -4.78 4.76
C VAL A 99 -4.15 -3.95 3.61
N LEU A 100 -4.28 -2.63 3.79
CA LEU A 100 -4.75 -1.72 2.74
C LEU A 100 -3.79 -1.70 1.54
N LEU A 101 -2.49 -1.65 1.78
CA LEU A 101 -1.48 -1.70 0.72
C LEU A 101 -1.50 -3.04 -0.02
N LEU A 102 -1.63 -4.14 0.71
CA LEU A 102 -1.68 -5.49 0.13
C LEU A 102 -2.91 -5.64 -0.77
N LEU A 103 -4.09 -5.27 -0.28
CA LEU A 103 -5.32 -5.32 -1.08
C LEU A 103 -5.28 -4.37 -2.26
N GLY A 104 -4.84 -3.12 -2.07
CA GLY A 104 -4.68 -2.16 -3.17
C GLY A 104 -3.71 -2.65 -4.25
N SER A 105 -2.61 -3.31 -3.84
CA SER A 105 -1.65 -3.90 -4.79
C SER A 105 -2.22 -5.08 -5.58
N VAL A 106 -3.05 -5.91 -4.94
CA VAL A 106 -3.70 -7.04 -5.61
C VAL A 106 -4.76 -6.53 -6.59
N THR A 107 -5.54 -5.52 -6.21
CA THR A 107 -6.50 -4.90 -7.12
C THR A 107 -5.82 -4.29 -8.34
N ALA A 108 -4.73 -3.54 -8.15
CA ALA A 108 -3.94 -2.97 -9.24
C ALA A 108 -3.22 -4.01 -10.12
N LEU A 109 -3.16 -5.27 -9.70
CA LEU A 109 -2.63 -6.38 -10.50
C LEU A 109 -3.73 -7.07 -11.33
N ILE A 110 -4.97 -6.99 -10.85
CA ILE A 110 -6.13 -7.66 -11.45
C ILE A 110 -6.81 -6.73 -12.47
N ASP A 111 -6.85 -5.43 -12.18
CA ASP A 111 -7.29 -4.37 -13.09
C ASP A 111 -6.19 -3.98 -14.09
#